data_AF-A0A929UBF3-F1
#
_entry.id   AF-A0A929UBF3-F1
#
_cell.length_a   1.000
_cell.length_b   1.000
_cell.length_c   1.000
_cell.angle_alpha   90.00
_cell.angle_beta   90.00
_cell.angle_gamma   90.00
#
_symmetry.space_group_name_H-M   'P 1'
#
loop_
_entity.id
_entity.type
_entity.pdbx_description
1 polymer ?
#
loop_
_entity_poly.entity_id
_entity_poly.type
_entity_poly.pdbx_seq_one_letter_code
_entity_poly.pdbx_strand_id
1 'polypeptide(L)'
;YTFQIYFDFSGYSDMAVGAALMLNFDLPINFDSPYRALSIRDFWKRWHISLTKWLTKYIYVPLGGNRKGEGRTYLNMMLVFLISGFWHGAAWTFVLWGALHGLLAVLERIGDGVLQRRSGICRKVPKALRWGVTFLLVNLLWLLFRAESVSQWAQMVAGMAGGRGFAISDGLIRSLYIPGYEVLGLTAMPYKMRGLLLFPLALLLCLLPQNQYRKRGGTRALTAVLSAVLIIWCMLGFTAETNFIYNNF
;
A
#
# COMPACT_ATOMS: atom_id res chain seq x y z
N TYR A 1 3.73 3.38 -9.31
CA TYR A 1 2.71 2.38 -8.96
C TYR A 1 2.33 2.42 -7.48
N THR A 2 3.28 2.40 -6.54
CA THR A 2 3.03 2.47 -5.08
C THR A 2 2.07 3.58 -4.63
N PHE A 3 2.27 4.81 -5.10
CA PHE A 3 1.36 5.91 -4.76
C PHE A 3 -0.03 5.73 -5.36
N GLN A 4 -0.10 5.30 -6.62
CA GLN A 4 -1.35 5.03 -7.31
C GLN A 4 -2.19 4.00 -6.57
N ILE A 5 -1.62 2.81 -6.27
CA ILE A 5 -2.37 1.76 -5.56
C ILE A 5 -2.83 2.19 -4.17
N TYR A 6 -2.01 2.95 -3.44
CA TYR A 6 -2.39 3.37 -2.10
C TYR A 6 -3.43 4.50 -2.10
N PHE A 7 -3.21 5.56 -2.88
CA PHE A 7 -4.10 6.71 -2.90
C PHE A 7 -5.45 6.38 -3.54
N ASP A 8 -5.48 5.63 -4.64
CA ASP A 8 -6.73 5.22 -5.28
C ASP A 8 -7.56 4.35 -4.32
N PHE A 9 -6.94 3.34 -3.71
CA PHE A 9 -7.68 2.37 -2.91
C PHE A 9 -8.03 2.90 -1.52
N SER A 10 -7.14 3.67 -0.89
CA SER A 10 -7.43 4.33 0.38
C SER A 10 -8.48 5.41 0.20
N GLY A 11 -8.38 6.23 -0.86
CA GLY A 11 -9.37 7.26 -1.18
C GLY A 11 -10.76 6.66 -1.41
N TYR A 12 -10.85 5.59 -2.21
CA TYR A 12 -12.10 4.84 -2.39
C TYR A 12 -12.67 4.32 -1.07
N SER A 13 -11.82 3.72 -0.23
CA SER A 13 -12.25 3.20 1.08
C SER A 13 -12.75 4.30 2.01
N ASP A 14 -12.10 5.47 2.01
CA ASP A 14 -12.51 6.62 2.82
C ASP A 14 -13.84 7.22 2.32
N MET A 15 -14.07 7.27 1.01
CA MET A 15 -15.37 7.63 0.45
C MET A 15 -16.48 6.66 0.88
N ALA A 16 -16.22 5.35 0.86
CA ALA A 16 -17.17 4.34 1.31
C ALA A 16 -17.49 4.48 2.81
N VAL A 17 -16.49 4.73 3.65
CA VAL A 17 -16.69 5.01 5.09
C VAL A 17 -17.52 6.28 5.29
N GLY A 18 -17.20 7.37 4.57
CA GLY A 18 -17.96 8.62 4.63
C GLY A 18 -19.43 8.45 4.23
N ALA A 19 -19.69 7.71 3.15
CA ALA A 19 -21.05 7.39 2.70
C ALA A 19 -21.82 6.55 3.73
N ALA A 20 -21.18 5.54 4.33
CA ALA A 20 -21.79 4.73 5.35
C ALA A 20 -22.14 5.54 6.62
N LEU A 21 -21.26 6.45 7.04
CA LEU A 21 -21.52 7.35 8.17
C LEU A 21 -22.74 8.27 7.92
N MET A 22 -22.93 8.77 6.70
CA MET A 22 -24.15 9.54 6.34
C MET A 22 -25.43 8.70 6.45
N LEU A 23 -25.32 7.39 6.29
CA LEU A 23 -26.41 6.42 6.44
C LEU A 23 -26.48 5.81 7.85
N ASN A 24 -25.71 6.34 8.81
CA ASN A 24 -25.63 5.85 10.19
C ASN A 24 -25.11 4.40 10.32
N PHE A 25 -24.21 3.99 9.42
CA PHE A 25 -23.48 2.72 9.48
C PHE A 25 -21.99 2.94 9.76
N ASP A 26 -21.46 2.19 10.73
CA ASP A 26 -20.03 2.19 11.04
C ASP A 26 -19.30 1.09 10.25
N LEU A 27 -18.59 1.48 9.19
CA LEU A 27 -17.71 0.58 8.46
C LEU A 27 -16.30 0.52 9.07
N PRO A 28 -15.64 -0.66 9.05
CA PRO A 28 -14.25 -0.76 9.49
C PRO A 28 -13.31 -0.08 8.49
N ILE A 29 -12.30 0.63 9.01
CA ILE A 29 -11.24 1.23 8.18
C ILE A 29 -10.43 0.15 7.46
N ASN A 30 -9.97 0.47 6.24
CA ASN A 30 -9.12 -0.42 5.44
C ASN A 30 -7.63 -0.13 5.54
N PHE A 31 -7.24 1.12 5.78
CA PHE A 31 -5.83 1.52 5.74
C PHE A 31 -5.44 2.29 6.99
N ASP A 32 -4.22 2.07 7.48
CA ASP A 32 -3.70 2.75 8.68
C ASP A 32 -2.20 3.08 8.53
N SER A 33 -1.91 4.07 7.68
CA SER A 33 -0.56 4.49 7.30
C SER A 33 0.37 3.31 6.99
N PRO A 34 0.03 2.42 6.04
CA PRO A 34 0.70 1.15 5.81
C PRO A 34 2.18 1.28 5.46
N TYR A 35 2.57 2.34 4.74
CA TYR A 35 3.97 2.57 4.37
C TYR A 35 4.87 3.04 5.51
N ARG A 36 4.32 3.21 6.72
CA ARG A 36 5.10 3.42 7.95
C ARG A 36 5.46 2.12 8.66
N ALA A 37 5.06 0.98 8.11
CA ALA A 37 5.30 -0.32 8.71
C ALA A 37 6.79 -0.63 8.89
N LEU A 38 7.14 -1.23 10.03
CA LEU A 38 8.52 -1.64 10.35
C LEU A 38 8.81 -3.12 10.07
N SER A 39 7.82 -3.85 9.57
CA SER A 39 7.92 -5.25 9.14
C SER A 39 6.77 -5.64 8.21
N ILE A 40 6.86 -6.78 7.53
CA ILE A 40 5.81 -7.27 6.61
C ILE A 40 4.53 -7.58 7.39
N ARG A 41 4.63 -8.14 8.60
CA ARG A 41 3.48 -8.34 9.49
C ARG A 41 2.83 -7.01 9.90
N ASP A 42 3.61 -5.98 10.23
CA ASP A 42 3.09 -4.65 10.55
C ASP A 42 2.39 -4.02 9.33
N PHE A 43 2.94 -4.22 8.14
CA PHE A 43 2.33 -3.76 6.88
C PHE A 43 0.93 -4.35 6.68
N TRP A 44 0.79 -5.67 6.80
CA TRP A 44 -0.51 -6.35 6.62
C TRP A 44 -1.53 -6.05 7.71
N LYS A 45 -1.10 -5.59 8.89
CA LYS A 45 -2.01 -5.06 9.92
C LYS A 45 -2.57 -3.68 9.58
N ARG A 46 -1.99 -2.99 8.60
CA ARG A 46 -2.30 -1.61 8.20
C ARG A 46 -2.82 -1.48 6.78
N TRP A 47 -2.69 -2.53 5.96
CA TRP A 47 -3.11 -2.57 4.56
C TRP A 47 -4.32 -3.49 4.41
N HIS A 48 -5.37 -3.00 3.75
CA HIS A 48 -6.62 -3.72 3.49
C HIS A 48 -7.10 -4.54 4.70
N ILE A 49 -7.27 -3.84 5.82
CA ILE A 49 -7.51 -4.42 7.15
C ILE A 49 -8.75 -5.31 7.18
N SER A 50 -9.84 -4.91 6.49
CA SER A 50 -11.06 -5.71 6.43
C SER A 50 -10.84 -7.07 5.75
N LEU A 51 -10.16 -7.11 4.60
CA LEU A 51 -9.81 -8.34 3.90
C LEU A 51 -8.89 -9.21 4.76
N THR A 52 -7.86 -8.61 5.36
CA THR A 52 -6.96 -9.34 6.26
C THR A 52 -7.71 -9.97 7.43
N LYS A 53 -8.67 -9.25 8.04
CA LYS A 53 -9.56 -9.78 9.08
C LYS A 53 -10.44 -10.92 8.57
N TRP A 54 -11.01 -10.75 7.37
CA TRP A 54 -11.86 -11.77 6.75
C TRP A 54 -11.08 -13.06 6.48
N LEU A 55 -9.94 -12.98 5.80
CA LEU A 55 -9.05 -14.12 5.54
C LEU A 55 -8.60 -14.79 6.85
N THR A 56 -8.29 -14.00 7.87
CA THR A 56 -7.92 -14.54 9.18
C THR A 56 -9.07 -15.33 9.81
N LYS A 57 -10.28 -14.75 9.82
CA LYS A 57 -11.44 -15.33 10.48
C LYS A 57 -11.97 -16.56 9.76
N TYR A 58 -12.02 -16.53 8.43
CA TYR A 58 -12.72 -17.53 7.63
C TYR A 58 -11.80 -18.54 6.96
N ILE A 59 -10.49 -18.29 6.91
CA ILE A 59 -9.52 -19.23 6.32
C ILE A 59 -8.49 -19.65 7.36
N TYR A 60 -7.75 -18.69 7.92
CA TYR A 60 -6.63 -19.01 8.80
C TYR A 60 -7.05 -19.75 10.08
N VAL A 61 -8.06 -19.23 10.78
CA VAL A 61 -8.56 -19.83 12.04
C VAL A 61 -9.16 -21.22 11.79
N PRO A 62 -10.06 -21.43 10.80
CA PRO A 62 -10.59 -22.76 10.46
C PRO A 62 -9.51 -23.79 10.08
N LEU A 63 -8.41 -23.38 9.43
CA LEU A 63 -7.28 -24.26 9.12
C LEU A 63 -6.46 -24.69 10.36
N GLY A 64 -6.84 -24.23 11.55
CA GLY A 64 -6.21 -24.52 12.84
C GLY A 64 -5.37 -23.38 13.40
N GLY A 65 -5.24 -22.26 12.67
CA GLY A 65 -4.45 -21.09 13.06
C GLY A 65 -3.05 -21.48 13.54
N ASN A 66 -2.74 -21.12 14.79
CA ASN A 66 -1.47 -21.41 15.47
C ASN A 66 -1.50 -22.70 16.33
N ARG A 67 -2.62 -23.43 16.38
CA ARG A 67 -2.87 -24.46 17.40
C ARG A 67 -2.26 -25.83 17.09
N LYS A 68 -1.86 -26.08 15.84
CA LYS A 68 -1.39 -27.38 15.35
C LYS A 68 0.13 -27.41 15.08
N GLY A 69 0.90 -26.65 15.87
CA GLY A 69 2.37 -26.58 15.76
C GLY A 69 2.89 -25.61 14.69
N GLU A 70 4.21 -25.39 14.68
CA GLU A 70 4.86 -24.39 13.81
C GLU A 70 4.75 -24.74 12.32
N GLY A 71 4.96 -26.00 11.94
CA GLY A 71 4.88 -26.43 10.54
C GLY A 71 3.49 -26.18 9.93
N ARG A 72 2.42 -26.55 10.64
CA ARG A 72 1.04 -26.27 10.19
C ARG A 72 0.75 -24.78 10.16
N THR A 73 1.33 -24.03 11.08
CA THR A 73 1.20 -22.58 11.11
C THR A 73 1.83 -21.93 9.88
N TYR A 74 3.03 -22.35 9.47
CA TYR A 74 3.69 -21.85 8.27
C TYR A 74 2.89 -22.19 7.01
N LEU A 75 2.41 -23.43 6.91
CA LEU A 75 1.52 -23.85 5.82
C LEU A 75 0.25 -23.00 5.77
N ASN A 76 -0.41 -22.78 6.91
CA ASN A 76 -1.61 -21.96 6.99
C ASN A 76 -1.34 -20.51 6.56
N MET A 77 -0.18 -19.95 6.91
CA MET A 77 0.22 -18.60 6.46
C MET A 77 0.43 -18.55 4.95
N MET A 78 1.13 -19.55 4.37
CA MET A 78 1.30 -19.66 2.92
C MET A 78 -0.04 -19.77 2.19
N LEU A 79 -0.93 -20.65 2.67
CA LEU A 79 -2.25 -20.87 2.07
C LEU A 79 -3.10 -19.61 2.06
N VAL A 80 -3.12 -18.85 3.17
CA VAL A 80 -3.88 -17.60 3.24
C VAL A 80 -3.40 -16.59 2.21
N PHE A 81 -2.09 -16.41 2.03
CA PHE A 81 -1.57 -15.49 1.02
C PHE A 81 -1.75 -15.99 -0.41
N LEU A 82 -1.63 -17.30 -0.66
CA LEU A 82 -1.92 -17.89 -1.97
C LEU A 82 -3.40 -17.70 -2.35
N ILE A 83 -4.32 -17.97 -1.42
CA ILE A 83 -5.76 -17.74 -1.62
C ILE A 83 -6.02 -16.25 -1.83
N SER A 84 -5.34 -15.36 -1.09
CA SER A 84 -5.41 -13.92 -1.34
C SER A 84 -4.93 -13.55 -2.75
N GLY A 85 -3.87 -14.18 -3.25
CA GLY A 85 -3.40 -14.00 -4.63
C GLY A 85 -4.46 -14.44 -5.64
N PHE A 86 -5.02 -15.64 -5.48
CA PHE A 86 -6.10 -16.14 -6.34
C PHE A 86 -7.35 -15.24 -6.30
N TRP A 87 -7.68 -14.66 -5.15
CA TRP A 87 -8.78 -13.72 -5.01
C TRP A 87 -8.59 -12.44 -5.86
N HIS A 88 -7.35 -12.02 -6.09
CA HIS A 88 -7.04 -10.86 -6.92
C HIS A 88 -7.12 -11.14 -8.43
N GLY A 89 -6.91 -12.38 -8.88
CA GLY A 89 -7.05 -12.75 -10.29
C GLY A 89 -6.37 -14.08 -10.65
N ALA A 90 -6.61 -14.55 -11.88
CA ALA A 90 -6.09 -15.82 -12.38
C ALA A 90 -4.66 -15.74 -12.96
N ALA A 91 -4.11 -14.53 -13.13
CA ALA A 91 -2.76 -14.35 -13.67
C ALA A 91 -1.69 -14.91 -12.73
N TRP A 92 -0.63 -15.51 -13.30
CA TRP A 92 0.50 -16.05 -12.54
C TRP A 92 1.23 -15.01 -11.69
N THR A 93 1.14 -13.72 -12.06
CA THR A 93 1.69 -12.62 -11.26
C THR A 93 1.05 -12.53 -9.88
N PHE A 94 -0.27 -12.76 -9.75
CA PHE A 94 -0.95 -12.78 -8.46
C PHE A 94 -0.63 -14.01 -7.62
N VAL A 95 -0.49 -15.17 -8.25
CA VAL A 95 -0.05 -16.41 -7.55
C VAL A 95 1.36 -16.23 -7.00
N LEU A 96 2.28 -15.69 -7.82
CA LEU A 96 3.64 -15.39 -7.38
C LEU A 96 3.66 -14.34 -6.26
N TRP A 97 2.81 -13.31 -6.37
CA TRP A 97 2.67 -12.30 -5.33
C TRP A 97 2.22 -12.91 -3.98
N GLY A 98 1.21 -13.78 -4.02
CA GLY A 98 0.73 -14.50 -2.84
C GLY A 98 1.82 -15.41 -2.26
N ALA A 99 2.53 -16.15 -3.10
CA ALA A 99 3.63 -17.01 -2.68
C ALA A 99 4.76 -16.20 -1.99
N LEU A 100 5.17 -15.07 -2.55
CA LEU A 100 6.25 -14.24 -2.02
C LEU A 100 5.85 -13.56 -0.71
N HIS A 101 4.63 -13.02 -0.58
CA HIS A 101 4.17 -12.48 0.70
C HIS A 101 3.98 -13.56 1.77
N GLY A 102 3.50 -14.75 1.39
CA GLY A 102 3.45 -15.91 2.27
C GLY A 102 4.83 -16.28 2.79
N LEU A 103 5.81 -16.37 1.89
CA LEU A 103 7.20 -16.70 2.25
C LEU A 103 7.78 -15.64 3.19
N LEU A 104 7.60 -14.35 2.89
CA LEU A 104 8.06 -13.26 3.76
C LEU A 104 7.42 -13.34 5.15
N ALA A 105 6.13 -13.66 5.25
CA ALA A 105 5.45 -13.80 6.52
C ALA A 105 5.99 -14.99 7.34
N VAL A 106 6.28 -16.12 6.69
CA VAL A 106 6.89 -17.30 7.32
C VAL A 106 8.31 -16.99 7.78
N LEU A 107 9.14 -16.39 6.92
CA LEU A 107 10.51 -16.00 7.25
C LEU A 107 10.57 -15.00 8.41
N GLU A 108 9.68 -14.00 8.43
CA GLU A 108 9.59 -13.05 9.54
C GLU A 108 9.24 -13.77 10.85
N ARG A 109 8.34 -14.76 10.79
CA ARG A 109 7.97 -15.55 11.98
C ARG A 109 9.08 -16.47 12.48
N ILE A 110 9.80 -17.14 11.58
CA ILE A 110 10.99 -17.93 11.93
C ILE A 110 12.05 -17.02 12.55
N GLY A 111 12.28 -15.85 11.94
CA GLY A 111 13.15 -14.81 12.46
C GLY A 111 12.77 -14.40 13.88
N ASP A 112 11.52 -14.04 14.14
CA ASP A 112 11.03 -13.70 15.48
C ASP A 112 11.34 -14.81 16.50
N GLY A 113 11.10 -16.08 16.15
CA GLY A 113 11.38 -17.22 17.03
C GLY A 113 12.87 -17.41 17.33
N VAL A 114 13.74 -17.27 16.33
CA VAL A 114 15.20 -17.36 16.49
C VAL A 114 15.73 -16.18 17.32
N LEU A 115 15.23 -14.98 17.06
CA LEU A 115 15.66 -13.76 17.73
C LEU A 115 15.20 -13.70 19.18
N GLN A 116 13.98 -14.17 19.47
CA GLN A 116 13.46 -14.29 20.83
C GLN A 116 14.27 -15.29 21.66
N ARG A 117 14.76 -16.38 21.04
CA ARG A 117 15.65 -17.36 21.69
C ARG A 117 17.10 -16.85 21.85
N ARG A 118 17.53 -15.89 21.02
CA ARG A 118 18.88 -15.26 21.06
C ARG A 118 18.84 -13.83 21.61
N SER A 119 18.20 -13.66 22.77
CA SER A 119 17.79 -12.40 23.43
C SER A 119 18.84 -11.28 23.61
N GLY A 120 20.08 -11.43 23.13
CA GLY A 120 21.13 -10.40 23.15
C GLY A 120 21.39 -9.66 21.83
N ILE A 121 20.99 -10.18 20.66
CA ILE A 121 21.54 -9.71 19.37
C ILE A 121 20.64 -8.69 18.63
N CYS A 122 19.31 -8.77 18.78
CA CYS A 122 18.40 -8.06 17.85
C CYS A 122 17.86 -6.69 18.31
N ARG A 123 18.30 -6.18 19.46
CA ARG A 123 17.92 -4.82 19.90
C ARG A 123 18.64 -3.71 19.10
N LYS A 124 19.48 -4.08 18.11
CA LYS A 124 20.41 -3.17 17.41
C LYS A 124 20.05 -2.80 15.97
N VAL A 125 19.05 -3.41 15.32
CA VAL A 125 18.71 -3.01 13.94
C VAL A 125 17.97 -1.66 13.98
N PRO A 126 18.51 -0.59 13.37
CA PRO A 126 17.89 0.72 13.40
C PRO A 126 16.49 0.68 12.78
N LYS A 127 15.54 1.44 13.35
CA LYS A 127 14.16 1.53 12.83
C LYS A 127 14.12 1.95 11.36
N ALA A 128 15.00 2.87 10.96
CA ALA A 128 15.12 3.34 9.58
C ALA A 128 15.48 2.20 8.61
N LEU A 129 16.39 1.32 8.99
CA LEU A 129 16.78 0.17 8.16
C LEU A 129 15.64 -0.84 8.04
N ARG A 130 14.96 -1.16 9.16
CA ARG A 130 13.79 -2.07 9.16
C ARG A 130 12.67 -1.53 8.28
N TRP A 131 12.38 -0.25 8.41
CA TRP A 131 11.42 0.46 7.57
C TRP A 131 11.84 0.41 6.11
N GLY A 132 13.09 0.76 5.78
CA GLY A 132 13.59 0.79 4.41
C GLY A 132 13.50 -0.57 3.72
N VAL A 133 13.87 -1.65 4.41
CA VAL A 133 13.73 -3.02 3.92
C VAL A 133 12.26 -3.39 3.70
N THR A 134 11.38 -3.11 4.67
CA THR A 134 9.95 -3.39 4.56
C THR A 134 9.32 -2.64 3.39
N PHE A 135 9.61 -1.35 3.29
CA PHE A 135 9.12 -0.48 2.24
C PHE A 135 9.61 -0.99 0.88
N LEU A 136 10.90 -1.27 0.71
CA LEU A 136 11.45 -1.79 -0.53
C LEU A 136 10.77 -3.11 -0.95
N LEU A 137 10.69 -4.10 -0.04
CA LEU A 137 10.07 -5.39 -0.34
C LEU A 137 8.61 -5.24 -0.79
N VAL A 138 7.82 -4.44 -0.07
CA VAL A 138 6.42 -4.16 -0.43
C VAL A 138 6.33 -3.50 -1.80
N ASN A 139 7.19 -2.51 -2.09
CA ASN A 139 7.21 -1.83 -3.39
C ASN A 139 7.58 -2.77 -4.55
N LEU A 140 8.57 -3.65 -4.35
CA LEU A 140 8.99 -4.64 -5.35
C LEU A 140 7.86 -5.64 -5.66
N LEU A 141 7.13 -6.06 -4.63
CA LEU A 141 6.00 -6.98 -4.80
C LEU A 141 4.77 -6.29 -5.39
N TRP A 142 4.57 -4.99 -5.15
CA TRP A 142 3.51 -4.24 -5.83
C TRP A 142 3.67 -4.20 -7.35
N LEU A 143 4.89 -4.30 -7.88
CA LEU A 143 5.10 -4.38 -9.32
C LEU A 143 4.44 -5.60 -9.97
N LEU A 144 4.17 -6.68 -9.22
CA LEU A 144 3.45 -7.85 -9.74
C LEU A 144 1.99 -7.52 -10.10
N PHE A 145 1.38 -6.54 -9.42
CA PHE A 145 0.04 -6.06 -9.80
C PHE A 145 0.09 -5.16 -11.03
N ARG A 146 1.26 -4.62 -11.40
CA ARG A 146 1.40 -3.78 -12.59
C ARG A 146 1.86 -4.57 -13.80
N ALA A 147 2.63 -5.63 -13.59
CA ALA A 147 3.20 -6.43 -14.66
C ALA A 147 2.13 -7.33 -15.31
N GLU A 148 2.16 -7.40 -16.64
CA GLU A 148 1.34 -8.29 -17.46
C GLU A 148 1.82 -9.75 -17.40
N SER A 149 3.06 -9.97 -16.96
CA SER A 149 3.65 -11.30 -16.81
C SER A 149 4.78 -11.34 -15.78
N VAL A 150 5.10 -12.54 -15.30
CA VAL A 150 6.24 -12.76 -14.39
C VAL A 150 7.57 -12.39 -15.04
N SER A 151 7.72 -12.60 -16.35
CA SER A 151 8.92 -12.20 -17.09
C SER A 151 9.07 -10.69 -17.16
N GLN A 152 7.99 -9.95 -17.42
CA GLN A 152 8.00 -8.49 -17.39
C GLN A 152 8.35 -7.96 -16.00
N TRP A 153 7.77 -8.53 -14.93
CA TRP A 153 8.14 -8.18 -13.55
C TRP A 153 9.65 -8.39 -13.29
N ALA A 154 10.19 -9.53 -13.71
CA ALA A 154 11.63 -9.81 -13.55
C ALA A 154 12.50 -8.81 -14.31
N GLN A 155 12.11 -8.40 -15.51
CA GLN A 155 12.80 -7.36 -16.28
C GLN A 155 12.74 -5.99 -15.57
N MET A 156 11.59 -5.62 -14.99
CA MET A 156 11.46 -4.38 -14.21
C MET A 156 12.39 -4.38 -13.00
N VAL A 157 12.45 -5.49 -12.25
CA VAL A 157 13.34 -5.64 -11.10
C VAL A 157 14.82 -5.61 -11.51
N ALA A 158 15.18 -6.32 -12.58
CA ALA A 158 16.54 -6.32 -13.12
C ALA A 158 16.97 -4.93 -13.62
N GLY A 159 16.06 -4.18 -14.25
CA GLY A 159 16.30 -2.80 -14.67
C GLY A 159 16.64 -1.88 -13.51
N MET A 160 15.89 -1.97 -12.41
CA MET A 160 16.17 -1.21 -11.17
C MET A 160 17.52 -1.60 -10.55
N ALA A 161 17.86 -2.89 -10.51
CA ALA A 161 19.14 -3.37 -9.98
C ALA A 161 20.34 -2.97 -10.86
N GLY A 162 20.16 -2.94 -12.19
CA GLY A 162 21.17 -2.57 -13.17
C GLY A 162 21.36 -1.07 -13.36
N GLY A 163 20.74 -0.22 -12.53
CA GLY A 163 20.83 1.24 -12.62
C GLY A 163 20.15 1.85 -13.86
N ARG A 164 19.37 1.05 -14.59
CA ARG A 164 18.59 1.49 -15.75
C ARG A 164 17.23 1.98 -15.27
N GLY A 165 17.17 3.23 -14.82
CA GLY A 165 15.91 3.78 -14.30
C GLY A 165 16.00 5.08 -13.48
N PHE A 166 17.18 5.70 -13.38
CA PHE A 166 17.32 7.00 -12.69
C PHE A 166 16.79 8.19 -13.51
N ALA A 167 16.56 7.99 -14.81
CA ALA A 167 15.90 8.99 -15.63
C ALA A 167 14.42 9.08 -15.23
N ILE A 168 13.96 10.30 -14.98
CA ILE A 168 12.55 10.58 -14.69
C ILE A 168 11.76 10.36 -15.97
N SER A 169 10.96 9.28 -15.99
CA SER A 169 10.15 8.94 -17.16
C SER A 169 8.95 9.88 -17.29
N ASP A 170 8.54 10.17 -18.53
CA ASP A 170 7.34 10.97 -18.77
C ASP A 170 6.09 10.29 -18.18
N GLY A 171 6.08 8.96 -18.11
CA GLY A 171 5.03 8.18 -17.44
C GLY A 171 4.93 8.46 -15.94
N LEU A 172 6.06 8.62 -15.23
CA LEU A 172 6.06 9.00 -13.82
C LEU A 172 5.46 10.41 -13.65
N ILE A 173 5.88 11.37 -14.48
CA ILE A 173 5.32 12.73 -14.42
C ILE A 173 3.82 12.71 -14.73
N ARG A 174 3.38 11.94 -15.73
CA ARG A 174 1.95 11.78 -16.08
C ARG A 174 1.15 11.22 -14.89
N SER A 175 1.72 10.27 -14.16
CA SER A 175 1.04 9.66 -12.99
C SER A 175 0.86 10.61 -11.81
N LEU A 176 1.57 11.73 -11.79
CA LEU A 176 1.46 12.78 -10.77
C LEU A 176 0.63 13.97 -11.25
N TYR A 177 0.02 13.86 -12.43
CA TYR A 177 -0.85 14.90 -12.95
C TYR A 177 -2.09 15.06 -12.06
N ILE A 178 -2.33 16.27 -11.58
CA ILE A 178 -3.53 16.61 -10.81
C ILE A 178 -4.41 17.49 -11.70
N PRO A 179 -5.63 17.04 -12.06
CA PRO A 179 -6.58 17.87 -12.80
C PRO A 179 -6.80 19.21 -12.10
N GLY A 180 -6.88 20.29 -12.87
CA GLY A 180 -7.10 21.64 -12.35
C GLY A 180 -5.86 22.38 -11.86
N TYR A 181 -4.64 21.81 -11.93
CA TYR A 181 -3.39 22.47 -11.47
C TYR A 181 -3.14 23.85 -12.08
N GLU A 182 -3.82 24.16 -13.19
CA GLU A 182 -3.83 25.46 -13.83
C GLU A 182 -4.24 26.58 -12.86
N VAL A 183 -5.19 26.28 -11.97
CA VAL A 183 -5.68 27.18 -10.91
C VAL A 183 -4.61 27.46 -9.84
N LEU A 184 -3.60 26.59 -9.68
CA LEU A 184 -2.45 26.83 -8.78
C LEU A 184 -1.37 27.74 -9.41
N GLY A 185 -1.59 28.26 -10.62
CA GLY A 185 -0.59 29.08 -11.33
C GLY A 185 0.66 28.30 -11.75
N LEU A 186 0.61 26.96 -11.67
CA LEU A 186 1.73 26.08 -12.00
C LEU A 186 1.93 25.91 -13.53
N THR A 187 1.06 26.51 -14.35
CA THR A 187 1.12 26.49 -15.82
C THR A 187 2.41 27.07 -16.38
N ALA A 188 3.04 28.02 -15.68
CA ALA A 188 4.31 28.61 -16.08
C ALA A 188 5.51 27.66 -15.91
N MET A 189 5.40 26.64 -15.04
CA MET A 189 6.49 25.70 -14.79
C MET A 189 6.58 24.63 -15.89
N PRO A 190 7.77 24.23 -16.37
CA PRO A 190 7.93 23.12 -17.29
C PRO A 190 7.33 21.83 -16.74
N TYR A 191 6.70 21.05 -17.62
CA TYR A 191 5.99 19.82 -17.27
C TYR A 191 6.81 18.85 -16.39
N LYS A 192 8.09 18.63 -16.71
CA LYS A 192 8.99 17.76 -15.94
C LYS A 192 9.33 18.32 -14.55
N MET A 193 9.42 19.64 -14.41
CA MET A 193 9.67 20.30 -13.11
C MET A 193 8.48 20.16 -12.17
N ARG A 194 7.25 20.16 -12.70
CA ARG A 194 6.04 19.93 -11.88
C ARG A 194 6.06 18.55 -11.22
N GLY A 195 6.29 17.48 -11.99
CA GLY A 195 6.33 16.14 -11.39
C GLY A 195 7.54 15.92 -10.47
N LEU A 196 8.65 16.61 -10.69
CA LEU A 196 9.79 16.67 -9.77
C LEU A 196 9.43 17.28 -8.39
N LEU A 197 8.50 18.23 -8.35
CA LEU A 197 8.01 18.83 -7.10
C LEU A 197 6.90 17.99 -6.45
N LEU A 198 6.01 17.42 -7.26
CA LEU A 198 4.88 16.63 -6.77
C LEU A 198 5.31 15.27 -6.23
N PHE A 199 6.39 14.68 -6.73
CA PHE A 199 6.86 13.37 -6.27
C PHE A 199 7.33 13.39 -4.79
N PRO A 200 8.22 14.32 -4.35
CA PRO A 200 8.55 14.46 -2.94
C PRO A 200 7.33 14.78 -2.08
N LEU A 201 6.41 15.63 -2.56
CA LEU A 201 5.18 15.93 -1.83
C LEU A 201 4.33 14.66 -1.62
N ALA A 202 4.11 13.86 -2.66
CA ALA A 202 3.39 12.59 -2.59
C ALA A 202 4.06 11.60 -1.61
N LEU A 203 5.40 11.53 -1.64
CA LEU A 203 6.18 10.73 -0.72
C LEU A 203 6.01 11.20 0.73
N LEU A 204 6.09 12.52 0.97
CA LEU A 204 5.90 13.12 2.30
C LEU A 204 4.48 12.86 2.82
N LEU A 205 3.45 13.02 1.98
CA LEU A 205 2.05 12.74 2.31
C LEU A 205 1.79 11.25 2.61
N CYS A 206 2.51 10.34 1.96
CA CYS A 206 2.45 8.91 2.26
C CYS A 206 3.12 8.54 3.58
N LEU A 207 4.26 9.16 3.90
CA LEU A 207 5.16 8.68 4.95
C LEU A 207 5.04 9.43 6.29
N LEU A 208 4.75 10.73 6.27
CA LEU A 208 4.76 11.55 7.48
C LEU A 208 3.45 11.53 8.26
N PRO A 209 2.27 11.76 7.65
CA PRO A 209 1.02 11.80 8.37
C PRO A 209 0.71 10.46 9.04
N GLN A 210 0.21 10.51 10.27
CA GLN A 210 -0.51 9.38 10.85
C GLN A 210 -1.93 9.42 10.33
N ASN A 211 -2.54 8.24 10.19
CA ASN A 211 -3.95 8.16 9.83
C ASN A 211 -4.80 8.97 10.82
N GLN A 212 -5.68 9.82 10.29
CA GLN A 212 -6.59 10.66 11.07
C GLN A 212 -7.52 9.84 11.96
N TYR A 213 -7.91 8.61 11.59
CA TYR A 213 -8.73 7.74 12.45
C TYR A 213 -8.06 7.42 13.81
N ARG A 214 -6.73 7.58 13.93
CA ARG A 214 -6.02 7.44 15.23
C ARG A 214 -6.18 8.65 16.13
N LYS A 215 -6.47 9.83 15.57
CA LYS A 215 -6.66 11.07 16.33
C LYS A 215 -8.12 11.18 16.71
N ARG A 216 -8.42 10.97 18.00
CA ARG A 216 -9.76 11.11 18.59
C ARG A 216 -10.23 12.57 18.76
N GLY A 217 -9.43 13.55 18.34
CA GLY A 217 -9.81 14.96 18.40
C GLY A 217 -10.59 15.32 17.14
N GLY A 218 -11.80 15.85 17.31
CA GLY A 218 -12.67 16.26 16.20
C GLY A 218 -11.98 17.16 15.17
N THR A 219 -12.62 17.32 14.02
CA THR A 219 -12.06 18.07 12.89
C THR A 219 -11.74 19.51 13.30
N ARG A 220 -10.47 19.91 13.21
CA ARG A 220 -10.05 21.30 13.42
C ARG A 220 -10.64 22.17 12.30
N ALA A 221 -11.01 23.42 12.61
CA ALA A 221 -11.56 24.35 11.62
C ALA A 221 -10.68 24.45 10.36
N LEU A 222 -9.36 24.54 10.52
CA LEU A 222 -8.42 24.54 9.39
C LEU A 222 -8.54 23.27 8.53
N THR A 223 -8.68 22.10 9.14
CA THR A 223 -8.85 20.83 8.41
C THR A 223 -10.16 20.83 7.64
N ALA A 224 -11.25 21.32 8.23
CA ALA A 224 -12.53 21.43 7.55
C ALA A 224 -12.46 22.38 6.34
N VAL A 225 -11.84 23.55 6.50
CA VAL A 225 -11.65 24.51 5.39
C VAL A 225 -10.79 23.92 4.28
N LEU A 226 -9.66 23.29 4.61
CA LEU A 226 -8.80 22.64 3.63
C LEU A 226 -9.52 21.51 2.90
N SER A 227 -10.29 20.68 3.61
CA SER A 227 -11.12 19.63 3.00
C SER A 227 -12.17 20.22 2.07
N ALA A 228 -12.84 21.32 2.44
CA ALA A 228 -13.83 21.98 1.58
C ALA A 228 -13.18 22.53 0.29
N VAL A 229 -12.02 23.18 0.40
CA VAL A 229 -11.25 23.65 -0.76
C VAL A 229 -10.85 22.49 -1.68
N LEU A 230 -10.36 21.38 -1.10
CA LEU A 230 -9.99 20.19 -1.87
C LEU A 230 -11.20 19.53 -2.54
N ILE A 231 -12.36 19.50 -1.89
CA ILE A 231 -13.59 18.97 -2.50
C ILE A 231 -14.00 19.84 -3.69
N ILE A 232 -14.05 21.16 -3.51
CA ILE A 232 -14.39 22.09 -4.60
C ILE A 232 -13.40 21.92 -5.76
N TRP A 233 -12.11 21.81 -5.45
CA TRP A 233 -11.09 21.54 -6.45
C TRP A 233 -11.35 20.25 -7.23
N CYS A 234 -11.60 19.14 -6.52
CA CYS A 234 -11.92 17.86 -7.13
C CYS A 234 -13.18 17.97 -8.00
N MET A 235 -14.22 18.68 -7.54
CA MET A 235 -15.46 18.93 -8.27
C MET A 235 -15.21 19.68 -9.59
N LEU A 236 -14.35 20.68 -9.58
CA LEU A 236 -13.95 21.43 -10.80
C LEU A 236 -13.09 20.59 -11.75
N GLY A 237 -12.38 19.59 -11.23
CA GLY A 237 -11.52 18.67 -11.99
C GLY A 237 -12.21 17.44 -12.59
N PHE A 238 -13.52 17.26 -12.40
CA PHE A 238 -14.29 16.07 -12.85
C PHE A 238 -14.30 15.85 -14.38
N THR A 239 -13.82 16.79 -15.17
CA THR A 239 -13.74 16.67 -16.63
C THR A 239 -12.60 15.75 -17.10
N ALA A 240 -11.70 15.35 -16.21
CA ALA A 240 -10.60 14.44 -16.52
C ALA A 240 -11.01 12.97 -16.28
N GLU A 241 -11.07 12.17 -17.33
CA GLU A 241 -11.21 10.72 -17.20
C GLU A 241 -9.95 10.11 -16.54
N THR A 242 -10.09 9.58 -15.33
CA THR A 242 -9.03 8.81 -14.67
C THR A 242 -9.47 7.35 -14.54
N ASN A 243 -8.66 6.42 -15.06
CA ASN A 243 -8.92 4.99 -14.90
C ASN A 243 -8.63 4.55 -13.46
N PHE A 244 -9.67 4.11 -12.76
CA PHE A 244 -9.55 3.47 -11.45
C PHE A 244 -8.70 2.19 -11.56
N ILE A 245 -7.91 1.90 -10.52
CA ILE A 245 -6.91 0.83 -10.58
C ILE A 245 -7.47 -0.56 -10.92
N TYR A 246 -8.76 -0.81 -10.64
CA TYR A 246 -9.44 -2.07 -10.93
C TYR A 246 -9.98 -2.21 -12.37
N ASN A 247 -9.97 -1.17 -13.20
CA ASN A 247 -10.42 -1.28 -14.59
C ASN A 247 -9.44 -2.06 -15.49
N ASN A 248 -8.25 -2.40 -14.99
CA ASN A 248 -7.19 -3.08 -15.75
C ASN A 248 -6.89 -4.50 -15.24
N PHE A 249 -7.72 -5.06 -14.35
CA PHE A 249 -7.56 -6.42 -13.81
C PHE A 249 -8.59 -7.38 -14.38
#